data_AF-A0A1E7Z5S8-F1
#
_entry.id   AF-A0A1E7Z5S8-F1
#
_cell.length_a   1.000
_cell.length_b   1.000
_cell.length_c   1.000
_cell.angle_alpha   90.00
_cell.angle_beta   90.00
_cell.angle_gamma   90.00
#
_symmetry.space_group_name_H-M   'P 1'
#
loop_
_entity.id
_entity.type
_entity.pdbx_description
1 polymer ?
#
loop_
_entity_poly.entity_id
_entity_poly.type
_entity_poly.pdbx_seq_one_letter_code
_entity_poly.pdbx_strand_id
1 'polypeptide(L)'
;MQAIYYHTLAVASKMQKKAIEENYCGCYASLADYAEELTEETTQIPEHLAFYIDYEKMGRDMELGGDVSTIETGYQEVYIFWNH
;
A
#
# COMPACT_ATOMS: atom_id res chain seq x y z
N MET A 1 -37.84 -8.36 4.98
CA MET A 1 -37.09 -7.65 3.92
C MET A 1 -36.01 -6.73 4.49
N GLN A 2 -36.29 -5.84 5.46
CA GLN A 2 -35.27 -4.97 6.07
C GLN A 2 -34.15 -5.71 6.86
N ALA A 3 -34.48 -6.75 7.63
CA ALA A 3 -33.49 -7.47 8.45
C ALA A 3 -32.38 -8.17 7.63
N ILE A 4 -32.70 -8.68 6.45
CA ILE A 4 -31.73 -9.31 5.55
C ILE A 4 -30.79 -8.26 4.97
N TYR A 5 -31.32 -7.10 4.56
CA TYR A 5 -30.51 -5.98 4.05
C TYR A 5 -29.49 -5.46 5.07
N TYR A 6 -29.92 -5.25 6.32
CA TYR A 6 -28.99 -4.82 7.38
C TYR A 6 -27.92 -5.87 7.70
N HIS A 7 -28.27 -7.15 7.71
CA HIS A 7 -27.30 -8.22 7.90
C HIS A 7 -26.25 -8.25 6.78
N THR A 8 -26.67 -8.16 5.52
CA THR A 8 -25.76 -8.13 4.37
C THR A 8 -24.81 -6.92 4.42
N LEU A 9 -25.31 -5.72 4.75
CA LEU A 9 -24.47 -4.53 4.90
C LEU A 9 -23.44 -4.66 6.03
N ALA A 10 -23.83 -5.22 7.18
CA ALA A 10 -22.92 -5.42 8.30
C ALA A 10 -21.80 -6.42 7.97
N VAL A 11 -22.13 -7.50 7.27
CA VAL A 11 -21.15 -8.50 6.80
C VAL A 11 -20.21 -7.87 5.77
N ALA A 12 -20.73 -7.12 4.79
CA ALA A 12 -19.91 -6.44 3.78
C ALA A 12 -18.94 -5.43 4.41
N SER A 13 -19.41 -4.60 5.35
CA SER A 13 -18.54 -3.65 6.08
C SER A 13 -17.44 -4.36 6.86
N LYS A 14 -17.74 -5.49 7.50
CA LYS A 14 -16.74 -6.28 8.23
C LYS A 14 -15.70 -6.89 7.29
N MET A 15 -16.12 -7.43 6.15
CA MET A 15 -15.21 -7.97 5.14
C MET A 15 -14.30 -6.88 4.56
N GLN A 16 -14.85 -5.69 4.32
CA GLN A 16 -14.08 -4.56 3.78
C GLN A 16 -13.05 -4.03 4.77
N LYS A 17 -13.40 -3.94 6.06
CA LYS A 17 -12.42 -3.59 7.12
C LYS A 17 -11.28 -4.61 7.19
N LYS A 18 -11.62 -5.90 7.16
CA LYS A 18 -10.63 -6.98 7.20
C LYS A 18 -9.69 -6.94 5.98
N ALA A 19 -10.23 -6.69 4.79
CA ALA A 19 -9.41 -6.54 3.58
C ALA A 19 -8.45 -5.35 3.68
N ILE A 20 -8.89 -4.21 4.25
CA ILE A 20 -8.02 -3.05 4.48
C ILE A 20 -6.93 -3.37 5.51
N GLU A 21 -7.26 -4.06 6.59
CA GLU A 21 -6.29 -4.47 7.62
C GLU A 21 -5.27 -5.48 7.08
N GLU A 22 -5.71 -6.46 6.27
CA GLU A 22 -4.84 -7.49 5.69
C GLU A 22 -3.91 -6.92 4.60
N ASN A 23 -4.34 -5.87 3.91
CA ASN A 23 -3.57 -5.24 2.84
C ASN A 23 -2.70 -4.07 3.31
N TYR A 24 -2.74 -3.74 4.60
CA TYR A 24 -1.95 -2.65 5.16
C TYR A 24 -0.46 -3.01 5.19
N CYS A 25 0.37 -2.20 4.51
CA CYS A 25 1.81 -2.43 4.38
C CYS A 25 2.59 -1.77 5.51
N GLY A 26 2.19 -0.56 5.90
CA GLY A 26 2.91 0.22 6.90
C GLY A 26 2.71 1.73 6.74
N CYS A 27 3.43 2.48 7.58
CA CYS A 27 3.46 3.93 7.58
C CYS A 27 4.88 4.40 7.30
N TYR A 28 5.05 5.18 6.23
CA TYR A 28 6.35 5.59 5.69
C TYR A 28 6.40 7.11 5.56
N ALA A 29 7.61 7.64 5.38
CA ALA A 29 7.79 9.07 5.11
C ALA A 29 7.32 9.46 3.69
N SER A 30 7.37 8.51 2.75
CA SER A 30 6.92 8.65 1.38
C SER A 30 6.67 7.27 0.77
N LEU A 31 6.01 7.24 -0.39
CA LEU A 31 5.86 6.02 -1.17
C LEU A 31 7.20 5.51 -1.75
N ALA A 32 8.19 6.40 -1.89
CA ALA A 32 9.54 6.03 -2.31
C ALA A 32 10.25 5.17 -1.25
N ASP A 33 10.10 5.52 0.04
CA ASP A 33 10.70 4.75 1.14
C ASP A 33 10.13 3.32 1.18
N TYR A 34 8.84 3.16 0.91
CA TYR A 34 8.24 1.83 0.79
C TYR A 34 8.73 1.06 -0.44
N ALA A 35 8.85 1.73 -1.59
CA ALA A 35 9.39 1.11 -2.79
C ALA A 35 10.84 0.64 -2.58
N GLU A 36 11.65 1.39 -1.84
CA GLU A 36 13.01 0.99 -1.44
C GLU A 36 12.98 -0.24 -0.55
N GLU A 37 12.26 -0.20 0.58
CA GLU A 37 12.15 -1.34 1.52
C GLU A 37 11.69 -2.61 0.81
N LEU A 38 10.61 -2.52 0.02
CA LEU A 38 10.10 -3.66 -0.74
C LEU A 38 11.13 -4.21 -1.72
N THR A 39 11.89 -3.35 -2.40
CA THR A 39 12.90 -3.76 -3.37
C THR A 39 14.06 -4.48 -2.67
N GLU A 40 14.54 -3.93 -1.55
CA GLU A 40 15.63 -4.52 -0.78
C GLU A 40 15.24 -5.85 -0.12
N GLU A 41 13.99 -5.99 0.32
CA GLU A 41 13.48 -7.24 0.90
C GLU A 41 13.25 -8.34 -0.13
N THR A 42 12.87 -7.98 -1.36
CA THR A 42 12.47 -8.96 -2.39
C THR A 42 13.57 -9.26 -3.41
N THR A 43 14.56 -8.38 -3.55
CA THR A 43 15.57 -8.45 -4.60
C THR A 43 16.96 -8.14 -4.06
N GLN A 44 17.95 -8.96 -4.43
CA GLN A 44 19.35 -8.63 -4.17
C GLN A 44 19.85 -7.62 -5.20
N ILE A 45 20.00 -6.36 -4.79
CA ILE A 45 20.46 -5.27 -5.65
C ILE A 45 21.98 -5.37 -5.85
N PRO A 46 22.49 -5.46 -7.08
CA PRO A 46 23.93 -5.37 -7.34
C PRO A 46 24.48 -3.99 -6.94
N GLU A 47 25.60 -3.95 -6.20
CA GLU A 47 26.17 -2.71 -5.65
C GLU A 47 26.39 -1.61 -6.70
N HIS A 48 26.83 -1.99 -7.90
CA HIS A 48 27.09 -1.05 -8.99
C HIS A 48 25.81 -0.46 -9.62
N LEU A 49 24.62 -1.02 -9.31
CA LEU A 49 23.32 -0.53 -9.77
C LEU A 49 22.54 0.22 -8.69
N ALA A 50 22.89 0.07 -7.40
CA ALA A 50 22.12 0.64 -6.28
C ALA A 50 21.89 2.15 -6.43
N PHE A 51 22.92 2.90 -6.81
CA PHE A 51 22.85 4.36 -7.00
C PHE A 51 22.10 4.82 -8.26
N TYR A 52 21.63 3.89 -9.09
CA TYR A 52 20.87 4.19 -10.32
C TYR A 52 19.37 3.92 -10.17
N ILE A 53 18.92 3.39 -9.04
CA ILE A 53 17.51 3.10 -8.79
C ILE A 53 16.80 4.38 -8.36
N ASP A 54 15.66 4.64 -9.00
CA ASP A 54 14.82 5.81 -8.74
C ASP A 54 13.53 5.36 -8.04
N TYR A 55 13.60 5.29 -6.70
CA TYR A 55 12.48 4.82 -5.89
C TYR A 55 11.28 5.76 -5.92
N GLU A 56 11.48 7.06 -6.19
CA GLU A 56 10.37 8.00 -6.38
C GLU A 56 9.53 7.63 -7.60
N LYS A 57 10.17 7.31 -8.73
CA LYS A 57 9.46 6.82 -9.92
C LYS A 57 8.83 5.46 -9.69
N MET A 58 9.52 4.54 -9.01
CA MET A 58 8.97 3.22 -8.72
C MET A 58 7.70 3.31 -7.87
N GLY A 59 7.76 4.04 -6.76
CA GLY A 59 6.59 4.26 -5.91
C GLY A 59 5.43 4.90 -6.69
N ARG A 60 5.73 5.93 -7.49
CA ARG A 60 4.72 6.56 -8.35
C ARG A 60 4.10 5.58 -9.35
N ASP A 61 4.89 4.71 -9.96
CA ASP A 61 4.40 3.70 -10.90
C ASP A 61 3.50 2.67 -10.20
N MET A 62 3.80 2.29 -8.96
CA MET A 62 2.94 1.39 -8.16
C MET A 62 1.56 2.03 -7.89
N GLU A 63 1.52 3.32 -7.54
CA GLU A 63 0.25 4.02 -7.30
C GLU A 63 -0.54 4.24 -8.61
N LEU A 64 0.13 4.70 -9.67
CA LEU A 64 -0.51 4.94 -10.96
C LEU A 64 -0.95 3.64 -11.66
N GLY A 65 -0.22 2.55 -11.45
CA GLY A 65 -0.56 1.21 -11.90
C GLY A 65 -1.75 0.62 -11.14
N GLY A 66 -2.09 1.18 -9.98
CA GLY A 66 -3.14 0.68 -9.12
C GLY A 66 -2.72 -0.54 -8.29
N ASP A 67 -1.41 -0.78 -8.14
CA ASP A 67 -0.88 -1.83 -7.27
C ASP A 67 -1.14 -1.49 -5.80
N VAL A 68 -0.94 -0.22 -5.44
CA VAL A 68 -1.12 0.29 -4.08
C VAL A 68 -2.00 1.54 -4.05
N SER A 69 -2.55 1.81 -2.87
CA SER A 69 -3.22 3.06 -2.52
C SER A 69 -2.54 3.70 -1.31
N THR A 70 -2.49 5.03 -1.27
CA THR A 70 -1.90 5.79 -0.17
C THR A 70 -2.92 6.65 0.58
N ILE A 71 -2.68 6.87 1.87
CA ILE A 71 -3.38 7.86 2.69
C ILE A 71 -2.34 8.71 3.40
N GLU A 72 -2.29 10.00 3.08
CA GLU A 72 -1.45 10.98 3.77
C GLU A 72 -2.22 11.61 4.94
N THR A 73 -1.66 11.56 6.14
CA THR A 73 -2.28 12.12 7.36
C THR A 73 -1.47 13.25 7.98
N GLY A 74 -0.23 13.44 7.55
CA GLY A 74 0.70 14.42 8.10
C GLY A 74 1.98 14.55 7.29
N TYR A 75 2.90 15.37 7.79
CA TYR A 75 4.23 15.48 7.21
C TYR A 75 4.99 14.17 7.40
N GLN A 76 5.43 13.56 6.29
CA GLN A 76 6.13 12.28 6.30
C GLN A 76 5.34 11.16 7.00
N GLU A 77 4.02 11.15 6.81
CA GLU A 77 3.12 10.16 7.37
C GLU A 77 2.18 9.65 6.26
N VAL A 78 2.65 8.63 5.55
CA VAL A 78 1.97 8.01 4.40
C VAL A 78 1.67 6.55 4.73
N TYR A 79 0.39 6.23 4.86
CA TYR A 79 -0.09 4.86 5.05
C TYR A 79 -0.30 4.19 3.69
N ILE A 80 0.24 2.99 3.52
CA ILE A 80 0.24 2.27 2.24
C ILE A 80 -0.57 0.99 2.34
N PHE A 81 -1.37 0.72 1.31
CA PHE A 81 -2.25 -0.44 1.22
C PHE A 81 -2.13 -1.09 -0.16
N TRP A 82 -1.98 -2.42 -0.22
CA TRP A 82 -2.12 -3.17 -1.47
C TRP A 82 -3.58 -3.21 -1.94
N ASN A 83 -3.80 -3.13 -3.25
CA ASN A 83 -5.14 -3.20 -3.83
C ASN A 83 -5.61 -4.63 -4.16
N HIS A 84 -4.75 -5.64 -3.97
CA HIS A 84 -4.99 -7.04 -4.36
C HIS A 84 -4.73 -8.02 -3.21
#